data_AF-A0A2J8GI17-F1
#
_entry.id   AF-A0A2J8GI17-F1
#
_cell.length_a   1.000
_cell.length_b   1.000
_cell.length_c   1.000
_cell.angle_alpha   90.00
_cell.angle_beta   90.00
_cell.angle_gamma   90.00
#
_symmetry.space_group_name_H-M   'P 1'
#
loop_
_entity.id
_entity.type
_entity.pdbx_description
1 polymer ?
#
loop_
_entity_poly.entity_id
_entity_poly.type
_entity_poly.pdbx_seq_one_letter_code
_entity_poly.pdbx_strand_id
1 'polypeptide(L)'
;MTIDIGLILSHEDEAHFAAQTEAVTAAMQQVRKLHPAYSWVGTDEIRCRGCNAGLDIPSLASTNANADKAFRAHQAAQVDAMLAADTHNPIRTYSASHDPMRGLNLTG
;
A
#
# COMPACT_ATOMS: atom_id res chain seq x y z
N MET A 1 25.66 33.16 -12.50
CA MET A 1 24.74 32.07 -12.87
C MET A 1 24.69 31.11 -11.70
N THR A 2 23.64 31.23 -10.89
CA THR A 2 23.40 30.41 -9.70
C THR A 2 22.04 29.77 -9.92
N ILE A 3 22.00 28.44 -10.02
CA ILE A 3 20.75 27.70 -10.06
C ILE A 3 20.34 27.55 -8.60
N ASP A 4 19.39 28.35 -8.16
CA ASP A 4 18.78 28.23 -6.85
C ASP A 4 17.93 26.96 -6.87
N ILE A 5 18.46 25.86 -6.35
CA ILE A 5 17.71 24.59 -6.19
C ILE A 5 16.90 24.69 -4.90
N GLY A 6 16.11 25.76 -4.77
CA GLY A 6 15.00 25.82 -3.83
C GLY A 6 13.83 25.12 -4.50
N LEU A 7 13.66 23.82 -4.25
CA LEU A 7 12.44 23.11 -4.62
C LEU A 7 11.29 23.71 -3.80
N ILE A 8 10.66 24.77 -4.31
CA ILE A 8 9.41 25.31 -3.77
C ILE A 8 8.35 24.27 -4.11
N LEU A 9 8.10 23.34 -3.18
CA LEU A 9 6.95 22.44 -3.28
C LEU A 9 5.70 23.32 -3.23
N SER A 10 4.81 23.15 -4.21
CA SER A 10 3.49 23.78 -4.13
C SER A 10 2.72 23.14 -2.97
N HIS A 11 1.81 23.87 -2.34
CA HIS A 11 0.92 23.32 -1.31
C HIS A 11 0.12 22.09 -1.82
N GLU A 12 -0.11 22.03 -3.14
CA GLU A 12 -0.70 20.87 -3.82
C GLU A 12 0.24 19.65 -3.82
N ASP A 13 1.55 19.85 -3.99
CA ASP A 13 2.55 18.77 -3.94
C ASP A 13 2.68 18.20 -2.52
N GLU A 14 2.60 19.07 -1.51
CA GLU A 14 2.61 18.67 -0.10
C GLU A 14 1.36 17.84 0.26
N ALA A 15 0.18 18.31 -0.14
CA ALA A 15 -1.07 17.60 0.08
C ALA A 15 -1.09 16.24 -0.64
N HIS A 16 -0.55 16.19 -1.86
CA HIS A 16 -0.45 14.96 -2.64
C HIS A 16 0.51 13.94 -1.99
N PHE A 17 1.67 14.39 -1.53
CA PHE A 17 2.63 13.53 -0.84
C PHE A 17 2.09 12.99 0.50
N ALA A 18 1.38 13.83 1.26
CA ALA A 18 0.72 13.41 2.49
C ALA A 18 -0.33 12.33 2.22
N ALA A 19 -1.19 12.53 1.20
CA ALA A 19 -2.20 11.56 0.80
C ALA A 19 -1.60 10.21 0.35
N GLN A 20 -0.51 10.23 -0.41
CA GLN A 20 0.21 9.00 -0.79
C GLN A 20 0.79 8.28 0.42
N THR A 21 1.40 9.02 1.35
CA THR A 21 1.98 8.45 2.58
C THR A 21 0.91 7.80 3.45
N GLU A 22 -0.25 8.43 3.60
CA GLU A 22 -1.40 7.87 4.31
C GLU A 22 -1.92 6.59 3.64
N ALA A 23 -2.04 6.58 2.31
CA ALA A 23 -2.48 5.41 1.56
C ALA A 23 -1.53 4.22 1.73
N VAL A 24 -0.22 4.45 1.62
CA VAL A 24 0.81 3.42 1.86
C VAL A 24 0.74 2.91 3.30
N THR A 25 0.64 3.81 4.27
CA THR A 25 0.56 3.45 5.69
C THR A 25 -0.69 2.62 5.98
N ALA A 26 -1.84 3.02 5.45
CA ALA A 26 -3.10 2.30 5.59
C ALA A 26 -3.01 0.90 4.94
N ALA A 27 -2.44 0.80 3.73
CA ALA A 27 -2.25 -0.47 3.05
C ALA A 27 -1.34 -1.41 3.85
N MET A 28 -0.22 -0.91 4.38
CA MET A 28 0.67 -1.69 5.25
C MET A 28 -0.04 -2.19 6.51
N GLN A 29 -0.81 -1.33 7.17
CA GLN A 29 -1.58 -1.72 8.36
C GLN A 29 -2.63 -2.78 8.03
N GLN A 30 -3.32 -2.64 6.90
CA GLN A 30 -4.33 -3.59 6.47
C GLN A 30 -3.72 -4.94 6.10
N VAL A 31 -2.61 -4.95 5.37
CA VAL A 31 -1.89 -6.19 5.03
C VAL A 31 -1.41 -6.91 6.29
N ARG A 32 -0.90 -6.20 7.30
CA ARG A 32 -0.51 -6.82 8.58
C ARG A 32 -1.68 -7.47 9.31
N LYS A 33 -2.88 -6.87 9.23
CA LYS A 33 -4.11 -7.45 9.81
C LYS A 33 -4.56 -8.69 9.04
N LEU A 34 -4.57 -8.62 7.71
CA LEU A 34 -5.04 -9.70 6.84
C LEU A 34 -4.04 -10.86 6.73
N HIS A 35 -2.74 -10.58 6.82
CA HIS A 35 -1.65 -11.55 6.70
C HIS A 35 -0.77 -11.51 7.96
N PRO A 36 -1.28 -11.98 9.11
CA PRO A 36 -0.66 -11.73 10.41
C PRO A 36 0.55 -12.61 10.72
N ALA A 37 0.61 -13.82 10.14
CA ALA A 37 1.64 -14.81 10.42
C ALA A 37 1.71 -15.88 9.32
N TYR A 38 2.70 -16.77 9.45
CA TYR A 38 2.82 -17.98 8.66
C TYR A 38 2.82 -19.24 9.54
N SER A 39 2.71 -20.41 8.91
CA SER A 39 2.93 -21.72 9.52
C SER A 39 3.82 -22.57 8.63
N TRP A 40 4.69 -23.36 9.23
CA TRP A 40 5.49 -24.36 8.52
C TRP A 40 4.63 -25.54 8.08
N VAL A 41 4.79 -25.97 6.83
CA VAL A 41 4.13 -27.15 6.26
C VAL A 41 5.15 -28.22 5.88
N GLY A 42 6.36 -27.80 5.49
CA GLY A 42 7.50 -28.68 5.21
C GLY A 42 8.82 -27.98 5.51
N THR A 43 9.94 -28.57 5.10
CA THR A 43 11.26 -27.93 5.22
C THR A 43 11.41 -26.73 4.28
N ASP A 44 10.75 -26.78 3.14
CA ASP A 44 10.86 -25.86 2.01
C ASP A 44 9.58 -25.06 1.75
N GLU A 45 8.54 -25.23 2.57
CA GLU A 45 7.27 -24.53 2.42
C GLU A 45 6.78 -23.95 3.75
N ILE A 46 6.46 -22.66 3.74
CA ILE A 46 5.58 -22.03 4.72
C ILE A 46 4.27 -21.61 4.06
N ARG A 47 3.22 -21.47 4.86
CA ARG A 47 1.92 -20.93 4.41
C ARG A 47 1.53 -19.69 5.16
N CYS A 48 1.04 -18.69 4.44
CA CYS A 48 0.42 -17.52 5.05
C CYS A 48 -0.88 -17.92 5.76
N ARG A 49 -1.05 -17.56 7.04
CA ARG A 49 -2.30 -17.84 7.78
C ARG A 49 -3.49 -17.00 7.34
N GLY A 50 -3.25 -15.90 6.61
CA GLY A 50 -4.27 -14.98 6.14
C GLY A 50 -4.98 -15.42 4.87
N CYS A 51 -4.21 -15.91 3.90
CA CYS A 51 -4.70 -16.28 2.57
C CYS A 51 -4.35 -17.72 2.16
N ASN A 52 -3.68 -18.47 3.03
CA ASN A 52 -3.23 -19.85 2.77
C ASN A 52 -2.30 -20.00 1.55
N ALA A 53 -1.72 -18.91 1.04
CA ALA A 53 -0.72 -18.96 -0.03
C ALA A 53 0.52 -19.73 0.45
N GLY A 54 0.98 -20.68 -0.36
CA GLY A 54 2.26 -21.37 -0.19
C GLY A 54 3.40 -20.45 -0.59
N LEU A 55 4.41 -20.34 0.27
CA LEU A 55 5.60 -19.53 0.06
C LEU A 55 6.81 -20.46 0.14
N ASP A 56 7.54 -20.53 -0.97
CA ASP A 56 8.71 -21.39 -1.08
C ASP A 56 9.90 -20.81 -0.30
N ILE A 57 10.61 -21.70 0.38
CA ILE A 57 11.89 -21.45 1.00
C ILE A 57 12.91 -22.31 0.25
N PRO A 58 14.05 -21.72 -0.19
CA PRO A 58 15.07 -22.49 -0.90
C PRO A 58 15.48 -23.76 -0.15
N SER A 59 15.63 -24.87 -0.88
CA SER A 59 16.02 -26.15 -0.31
C SER A 59 17.34 -26.04 0.48
N LEU A 60 17.42 -26.76 1.59
CA LEU A 60 18.55 -26.70 2.55
C LEU A 60 18.75 -25.34 3.24
N ALA A 61 17.80 -24.41 3.10
CA ALA A 61 17.83 -23.09 3.72
C ALA A 61 16.66 -22.87 4.70
N SER A 62 16.13 -23.95 5.27
CA SER A 62 14.98 -24.01 6.19
C SER A 62 15.26 -23.36 7.55
N THR A 63 15.45 -22.05 7.54
CA THR A 63 15.70 -21.23 8.73
C THR A 63 14.57 -20.23 8.93
N ASN A 64 14.32 -19.83 10.17
CA ASN A 64 13.34 -18.78 10.47
C ASN A 64 13.68 -17.47 9.72
N ALA A 65 14.96 -17.14 9.58
CA ALA A 65 15.38 -15.93 8.85
C ALA A 65 14.94 -15.95 7.37
N ASN A 66 15.03 -17.11 6.72
CA ASN A 66 14.60 -17.26 5.33
C ASN A 66 13.08 -17.33 5.20
N ALA A 67 12.39 -17.98 6.14
CA ALA A 67 10.93 -17.97 6.23
C ALA A 67 10.39 -16.54 6.41
N ASP A 68 10.98 -15.77 7.32
CA ASP A 68 10.62 -14.37 7.56
C ASP A 68 10.90 -13.50 6.34
N LYS A 69 11.95 -13.80 5.58
CA LYS A 69 12.25 -13.11 4.32
C LYS A 69 11.18 -13.41 3.25
N ALA A 70 10.83 -14.68 3.05
CA ALA A 70 9.77 -15.10 2.13
C ALA A 70 8.42 -14.49 2.53
N PHE A 71 8.09 -14.51 3.82
CA PHE A 71 6.87 -13.91 4.34
C PHE A 71 6.81 -12.38 4.18
N ARG A 72 7.94 -11.68 4.38
CA ARG A 72 8.02 -10.23 4.12
C ARG A 72 7.86 -9.90 2.64
N ALA A 73 8.45 -10.69 1.74
CA ALA A 73 8.26 -10.53 0.31
C ALA A 73 6.79 -10.72 -0.10
N HIS A 74 6.12 -11.72 0.49
CA HIS A 74 4.68 -11.92 0.33
C HIS A 74 3.86 -10.71 0.82
N GLN A 75 4.13 -10.21 2.03
CA GLN A 75 3.43 -9.02 2.55
C GLN A 75 3.67 -7.77 1.68
N ALA A 76 4.88 -7.57 1.16
CA ALA A 76 5.18 -6.46 0.25
C ALA A 76 4.34 -6.55 -1.04
N ALA A 77 4.30 -7.73 -1.67
CA ALA A 77 3.48 -7.96 -2.86
C ALA A 77 1.98 -7.68 -2.61
N GLN A 78 1.47 -8.01 -1.42
CA GLN A 78 0.09 -7.71 -1.04
C GLN A 78 -0.16 -6.21 -0.83
N VAL A 79 0.83 -5.46 -0.35
CA VAL A 79 0.75 -3.99 -0.26
C VAL A 79 0.70 -3.39 -1.66
N ASP A 80 1.59 -3.80 -2.55
CA ASP A 80 1.62 -3.33 -3.94
C ASP A 80 0.31 -3.62 -4.67
N ALA A 81 -0.24 -4.83 -4.50
CA ALA A 81 -1.54 -5.19 -5.07
C ALA A 81 -2.69 -4.32 -4.53
N MET A 82 -2.66 -3.97 -3.24
CA MET A 82 -3.68 -3.11 -2.63
C MET A 82 -3.59 -1.66 -3.12
N LEU A 83 -2.38 -1.12 -3.27
CA LEU A 83 -2.15 0.21 -3.80
C LEU A 83 -2.52 0.31 -5.28
N ALA A 84 -2.20 -0.73 -6.06
CA ALA A 84 -2.64 -0.83 -7.45
C ALA A 84 -4.18 -0.87 -7.54
N ALA A 85 -4.86 -1.59 -6.66
CA ALA A 85 -6.33 -1.64 -6.64
C ALA A 85 -6.98 -0.28 -6.27
N ASP A 86 -6.42 0.47 -5.32
CA ASP A 86 -6.92 1.81 -4.96
C ASP A 86 -6.74 2.80 -6.12
N THR A 87 -5.62 2.70 -6.85
CA THR A 87 -5.33 3.50 -8.03
C THR A 87 -6.31 3.22 -9.19
N HIS A 88 -6.82 1.99 -9.28
CA HIS A 88 -7.79 1.57 -10.30
C HIS A 88 -9.26 1.68 -9.86
N ASN A 89 -9.55 2.22 -8.67
CA ASN A 89 -10.93 2.43 -8.22
C ASN A 89 -11.50 3.74 -8.80
N PRO A 90 -12.38 3.70 -9.82
CA PRO A 90 -12.90 4.90 -10.48
C PRO A 90 -13.81 5.75 -9.58
N ILE A 91 -14.18 5.27 -8.40
CA ILE A 91 -15.11 5.95 -7.48
C ILE A 91 -14.39 7.00 -6.61
N ARG A 92 -13.07 6.91 -6.36
CA ARG A 92 -12.32 7.93 -5.60
C ARG A 92 -11.71 9.03 -6.48
N THR A 93 -11.40 8.72 -7.74
CA THR A 93 -10.86 9.71 -8.69
C THR A 93 -11.90 10.72 -9.17
N TYR A 94 -13.20 10.40 -9.12
CA TYR A 94 -14.27 11.33 -9.49
C TYR A 94 -14.58 12.37 -8.40
N SER A 95 -14.36 12.04 -7.13
CA SER A 95 -14.70 12.89 -5.98
C SER A 95 -13.72 14.04 -5.74
N ALA A 96 -12.53 13.99 -6.36
CA ALA A 96 -11.51 15.04 -6.26
C ALA A 96 -11.66 16.14 -7.33
N SER A 97 -12.55 15.96 -8.33
CA SER A 97 -12.64 16.86 -9.49
C SER A 97 -13.99 17.55 -9.66
N HIS A 98 -14.90 17.46 -8.68
CA HIS A 98 -16.23 18.08 -8.79
C HIS A 98 -16.67 18.78 -7.51
N ASP A 99 -16.01 19.89 -7.19
CA ASP A 99 -16.69 21.00 -6.51
C ASP A 99 -16.53 22.27 -7.34
N PRO A 100 -17.57 22.64 -8.09
CA PRO A 100 -17.86 24.03 -8.28
C PRO A 100 -19.20 24.35 -7.61
N MET A 101 -19.09 25.05 -6.48
CA MET A 101 -20.04 26.07 -5.99
C MET A 101 -21.35 25.54 -5.38
N ARG A 102 -21.36 25.42 -4.05
CA ARG A 102 -22.59 25.41 -3.24
C ARG A 102 -22.81 26.78 -2.59
N GLY A 103 -23.88 27.48 -2.98
CA GLY A 103 -24.47 28.60 -2.21
C GLY A 103 -25.10 29.71 -3.07
N LEU A 104 -26.32 29.55 -3.58
CA LEU A 104 -27.58 30.09 -3.02
C LEU A 104 -27.88 31.57 -3.35
N ASN A 105 -28.83 31.84 -4.26
CA ASN A 105 -30.11 32.46 -3.88
C ASN A 105 -31.15 32.43 -5.04
N LEU A 106 -32.26 31.72 -4.84
CA LEU A 106 -33.50 31.86 -5.61
C LEU A 106 -34.61 32.08 -4.59
N THR A 107 -34.97 33.34 -4.37
CA THR A 107 -36.26 33.71 -3.76
C THR A 107 -36.62 35.14 -4.16
N GLY A 108 -37.79 35.32 -4.77
CA GLY A 108 -38.47 36.61 -4.95
C GLY A 108 -38.70 37.01 -6.39
#